data_AF-A0A133VGQ8-F1
#
_entry.id   AF-A0A133VGQ8-F1
#
_cell.length_a   1.000
_cell.length_b   1.000
_cell.length_c   1.000
_cell.angle_alpha   90.00
_cell.angle_beta   90.00
_cell.angle_gamma   90.00
#
_symmetry.space_group_name_H-M   'P 1'
#
loop_
_entity.id
_entity.type
_entity.pdbx_description
1 polymer ?
#
loop_
_entity_poly.entity_id
_entity_poly.type
_entity_poly.pdbx_seq_one_letter_code
_entity_poly.pdbx_strand_id
1 'polypeptide(L)'
;GSGIIDGTAEMLKTGILQPDGAFNKNKQSERIRKSKEDVLEYVLEWKDNTAVDIDITITQKDIREVQKAKGAIQAAARIMMDELNVEKIDQVFLAGAFGNYIDKESGRTIGLFPECDLDKVEPLGNAAGEGAKLALIDKEKMKEADKIPDLIKFIEIAGTEEFKNHYMETLYLPHRNLDLYPQTRKKLKL
;
A
#
# COMPACT_ATOMS: atom_id res chain seq x y z
N GLY A 1 5.22 10.22 1.83
CA GLY A 1 4.86 8.78 1.82
C GLY A 1 3.41 8.57 1.47
N SER A 2 2.47 9.08 2.26
CA SER A 2 1.03 8.96 1.98
C SER A 2 0.62 9.55 0.61
N GLY A 3 1.13 10.73 0.25
CA GLY A 3 0.75 11.39 -1.00
C GLY A 3 0.99 10.58 -2.29
N ILE A 4 1.99 9.68 -2.33
CA ILE A 4 2.19 8.83 -3.52
C ILE A 4 1.16 7.69 -3.57
N ILE A 5 0.69 7.20 -2.42
CA ILE A 5 -0.39 6.20 -2.34
C ILE A 5 -1.71 6.86 -2.77
N ASP A 6 -2.01 8.04 -2.26
CA ASP A 6 -3.22 8.79 -2.63
C ASP A 6 -3.21 9.17 -4.11
N GLY A 7 -2.08 9.71 -4.61
CA GLY A 7 -1.91 10.02 -6.02
C GLY A 7 -2.11 8.78 -6.91
N THR A 8 -1.52 7.64 -6.54
CA THR A 8 -1.69 6.38 -7.28
C THR A 8 -3.15 5.92 -7.27
N ALA A 9 -3.82 5.98 -6.12
CA ALA A 9 -5.21 5.59 -5.98
C ALA A 9 -6.14 6.47 -6.84
N GLU A 10 -5.96 7.79 -6.82
CA GLU A 10 -6.77 8.71 -7.61
C GLU A 10 -6.48 8.59 -9.11
N MET A 11 -5.23 8.39 -9.50
CA MET A 11 -4.90 8.12 -10.90
C MET A 11 -5.51 6.81 -11.40
N LEU A 12 -5.63 5.79 -10.56
CA LEU A 12 -6.36 4.56 -10.88
C LEU A 12 -7.86 4.81 -11.02
N LYS A 13 -8.50 5.47 -10.04
CA LYS A 13 -9.94 5.78 -10.04
C LYS A 13 -10.37 6.62 -11.26
N THR A 14 -9.50 7.52 -11.72
CA THR A 14 -9.76 8.40 -12.87
C THR A 14 -9.40 7.77 -14.23
N GLY A 15 -8.83 6.56 -14.21
CA GLY A 15 -8.40 5.83 -15.41
C GLY A 15 -7.15 6.41 -16.08
N ILE A 16 -6.38 7.26 -15.38
CA ILE A 16 -5.04 7.70 -15.79
C ILE A 16 -4.07 6.52 -15.72
N LEU A 17 -4.23 5.66 -14.71
CA LEU A 17 -3.54 4.37 -14.62
C LEU A 17 -4.52 3.25 -14.95
N GLN A 18 -4.00 2.23 -15.62
CA GLN A 18 -4.64 0.94 -15.77
C GLN A 18 -4.36 0.06 -14.53
N PRO A 19 -5.11 -1.04 -14.32
CA PRO A 19 -4.89 -1.94 -13.18
C PRO A 19 -3.50 -2.58 -13.13
N ASP A 20 -2.80 -2.70 -14.26
CA ASP A 20 -1.40 -3.15 -14.29
C ASP A 20 -0.40 -2.04 -13.89
N GLY A 21 -0.89 -0.86 -13.50
CA GLY A 21 -0.12 0.33 -13.14
C GLY A 21 0.50 1.07 -14.32
N ALA A 22 0.21 0.67 -15.57
CA ALA A 22 0.66 1.41 -16.73
C ALA A 22 -0.19 2.67 -16.95
N PHE A 23 0.44 3.77 -17.36
CA PHE A 23 -0.29 4.94 -17.85
C PHE A 23 -1.21 4.57 -19.03
N ASN A 24 -2.46 5.01 -18.95
CA ASN A 24 -3.44 4.81 -19.99
C ASN A 24 -3.17 5.76 -21.17
N LYS A 25 -2.64 5.21 -22.26
CA LYS A 25 -2.28 5.97 -23.48
C LYS A 25 -3.49 6.61 -24.17
N ASN A 26 -4.69 6.11 -23.92
CA ASN A 26 -5.92 6.64 -24.51
C ASN A 26 -6.50 7.80 -23.68
N LYS A 27 -5.98 8.03 -22.46
CA LYS A 27 -6.41 9.13 -21.60
C LYS A 27 -5.60 10.37 -21.94
N GLN A 28 -6.24 11.33 -22.61
CA GLN A 28 -5.62 12.63 -22.84
C GLN A 28 -5.75 13.51 -21.60
N SER A 29 -4.64 14.08 -21.17
CA SER A 29 -4.56 15.07 -20.10
C SER A 29 -3.31 15.93 -20.32
N GLU A 30 -3.44 17.24 -20.15
CA GLU A 30 -2.32 18.18 -20.22
C GLU A 30 -1.26 17.90 -19.15
N ARG A 31 -1.64 17.17 -18.09
CA ARG A 31 -0.74 16.76 -17.02
C ARG A 31 0.06 15.50 -17.34
N ILE A 32 -0.28 14.76 -18.41
CA ILE A 32 0.46 13.56 -18.81
C ILE A 32 1.46 13.95 -19.89
N ARG A 33 2.73 13.70 -19.65
CA ARG A 33 3.81 13.94 -20.63
C ARG A 33 4.90 12.89 -20.52
N LYS A 34 5.87 12.95 -21.43
CA LYS A 34 7.14 12.24 -21.27
C LYS A 34 8.14 13.14 -20.54
N SER A 35 8.81 12.56 -19.55
CA SER A 35 9.95 13.16 -18.86
C SER A 35 11.18 13.27 -19.78
N LYS A 36 12.25 13.89 -19.28
CA LYS A 36 13.54 13.99 -19.99
C LYS A 36 14.17 12.62 -20.30
N GLU A 37 13.80 11.57 -19.56
CA GLU A 37 14.27 10.19 -19.76
C GLU A 37 13.34 9.36 -20.67
N ASP A 38 12.43 10.00 -21.40
CA ASP A 38 11.40 9.35 -22.24
C ASP A 38 10.40 8.46 -21.47
N VAL A 39 10.33 8.62 -20.15
CA VAL A 39 9.38 7.89 -19.27
C VAL A 39 8.11 8.71 -19.09
N LEU A 40 6.93 8.07 -19.17
CA LEU A 40 5.65 8.75 -18.89
C LEU A 40 5.57 9.20 -17.44
N GLU A 41 5.06 10.42 -17.24
CA GLU A 41 4.84 11.01 -15.93
C GLU A 41 3.53 11.82 -15.90
N TYR A 42 2.98 11.96 -14.70
CA TYR A 42 1.87 12.85 -14.38
C TYR A 42 2.38 14.04 -13.59
N VAL A 43 2.08 15.26 -14.04
CA VAL A 43 2.39 16.47 -13.30
C VAL A 43 1.32 16.71 -12.24
N LEU A 44 1.70 16.48 -10.98
CA LEU A 44 0.87 16.73 -9.82
C LEU A 44 0.76 18.25 -9.59
N GLU A 45 1.89 18.95 -9.63
CA GLU A 45 1.93 20.41 -9.49
C GLU A 45 3.00 21.04 -10.39
N TRP A 46 2.66 22.19 -11.00
CA TRP A 46 3.55 22.92 -11.90
C TRP A 46 4.51 23.79 -11.11
N LYS A 47 5.74 23.96 -11.61
CA LYS A 47 6.80 24.75 -10.97
C LYS A 47 6.37 26.15 -10.51
N ASP A 48 5.45 26.80 -11.25
CA ASP A 48 4.96 28.15 -10.94
C ASP A 48 4.19 28.20 -9.60
N ASN A 49 3.72 27.03 -9.13
CA ASN A 49 3.01 26.86 -7.87
C ASN A 49 3.86 26.14 -6.80
N THR A 50 5.13 25.84 -7.06
CA THR A 50 6.00 25.16 -6.09
C THR A 50 7.03 26.10 -5.49
N ALA A 51 7.37 25.90 -4.21
CA ALA A 51 8.42 26.67 -3.54
C ALA A 51 9.85 26.30 -4.00
N VAL A 52 9.98 25.28 -4.85
CA VAL A 52 11.25 24.69 -5.27
C VAL A 52 11.56 24.93 -6.76
N ASP A 53 10.73 25.69 -7.47
CA ASP A 53 10.87 26.04 -8.90
C ASP A 53 11.08 24.83 -9.84
N ILE A 54 10.46 23.70 -9.47
CA ILE A 54 10.41 22.48 -10.28
C ILE A 54 8.99 21.90 -10.27
N ASP A 55 8.62 21.25 -11.37
CA ASP A 55 7.38 20.49 -11.45
C ASP A 55 7.45 19.29 -10.48
N ILE A 56 6.39 19.06 -9.71
CA ILE A 56 6.23 17.85 -8.90
C ILE A 56 5.51 16.82 -9.77
N THR A 57 6.20 15.72 -10.09
CA THR A 57 5.66 14.68 -10.97
C THR A 57 5.61 13.32 -10.29
N ILE A 58 4.73 12.46 -10.79
CA ILE A 58 4.66 11.03 -10.47
C ILE A 58 4.98 10.28 -11.76
N THR A 59 6.13 9.61 -11.80
CA THR A 59 6.59 8.90 -12.99
C THR A 59 6.08 7.46 -13.03
N GLN A 60 6.16 6.83 -14.21
CA GLN A 60 5.90 5.41 -14.34
C GLN A 60 6.81 4.56 -13.46
N LYS A 61 8.05 4.99 -13.21
CA LYS A 61 8.99 4.31 -12.31
C LYS A 61 8.49 4.36 -10.87
N ASP A 62 8.01 5.52 -10.41
CA ASP A 62 7.45 5.68 -9.06
C ASP A 62 6.24 4.77 -8.84
N ILE A 63 5.33 4.70 -9.83
CA ILE A 63 4.19 3.77 -9.77
C ILE A 63 4.65 2.32 -9.64
N ARG A 64 5.72 1.92 -10.35
CA ARG A 64 6.28 0.57 -10.25
C ARG A 64 6.87 0.31 -8.86
N GLU A 65 7.50 1.30 -8.23
CA GLU A 65 7.99 1.15 -6.84
C GLU A 65 6.83 1.05 -5.83
N VAL A 66 5.73 1.79 -6.03
CA VAL A 66 4.50 1.62 -5.23
C VAL A 66 3.96 0.20 -5.37
N GLN A 67 3.86 -0.32 -6.60
CA GLN A 67 3.39 -1.68 -6.86
C GLN A 67 4.26 -2.74 -6.18
N LYS A 68 5.59 -2.59 -6.23
CA LYS A 68 6.52 -3.50 -5.55
C LYS A 68 6.33 -3.46 -4.04
N ALA A 69 6.33 -2.27 -3.45
CA ALA A 69 6.22 -2.10 -2.00
C ALA A 69 4.88 -2.63 -1.47
N LYS A 70 3.77 -2.21 -2.08
CA LYS A 70 2.43 -2.66 -1.68
C LYS A 70 2.24 -4.14 -1.98
N GLY A 71 2.78 -4.63 -3.10
CA GLY A 71 2.66 -6.04 -3.51
C GLY A 71 3.34 -6.96 -2.49
N ALA A 72 4.51 -6.59 -1.99
CA ALA A 72 5.21 -7.37 -0.96
C ALA A 72 4.38 -7.49 0.34
N ILE A 73 3.80 -6.38 0.80
CA ILE A 73 2.93 -6.35 2.00
C ILE A 73 1.68 -7.22 1.76
N GLN A 74 1.05 -7.05 0.59
CA GLN A 74 -0.17 -7.75 0.21
C GLN A 74 0.05 -9.26 0.06
N ALA A 75 1.17 -9.68 -0.53
CA ALA A 75 1.54 -11.08 -0.71
C ALA A 75 1.82 -11.76 0.63
N ALA A 76 2.61 -11.11 1.49
CA ALA A 76 2.89 -11.62 2.83
C ALA A 76 1.59 -11.78 3.65
N ALA A 77 0.68 -10.81 3.59
CA ALA A 77 -0.61 -10.90 4.25
C ALA A 77 -1.45 -12.09 3.76
N ARG A 78 -1.46 -12.37 2.45
CA ARG A 78 -2.18 -13.52 1.87
C ARG A 78 -1.60 -14.85 2.31
N ILE A 79 -0.29 -15.00 2.27
CA ILE A 79 0.37 -16.23 2.72
C ILE A 79 0.08 -16.49 4.20
N MET A 80 0.12 -15.46 5.05
CA MET A 80 -0.27 -15.61 6.45
C MET A 80 -1.74 -16.01 6.62
N MET A 81 -2.64 -15.48 5.78
CA MET A 81 -4.05 -15.88 5.78
C MET A 81 -4.23 -17.35 5.37
N ASP A 82 -3.50 -17.78 4.35
CA ASP A 82 -3.53 -19.16 3.84
C ASP A 82 -2.97 -20.15 4.88
N GLU A 83 -1.83 -19.83 5.50
CA GLU A 83 -1.24 -20.61 6.60
C GLU A 83 -2.17 -20.76 7.82
N LEU A 84 -2.96 -19.73 8.11
CA LEU A 84 -3.94 -19.73 9.20
C LEU A 84 -5.31 -20.28 8.78
N ASN A 85 -5.51 -20.61 7.50
CA ASN A 85 -6.78 -21.02 6.91
C ASN A 85 -7.93 -20.01 7.20
N VAL A 86 -7.64 -18.72 7.05
CA VAL A 86 -8.62 -17.64 7.24
C VAL A 86 -8.88 -16.88 5.95
N GLU A 87 -10.15 -16.66 5.64
CA GLU A 87 -10.53 -15.92 4.41
C GLU A 87 -10.77 -14.43 4.67
N LYS A 88 -11.00 -14.04 5.93
CA LYS A 88 -11.39 -12.69 6.32
C LYS A 88 -10.53 -12.18 7.46
N ILE A 89 -10.25 -10.87 7.41
CA ILE A 89 -9.57 -10.14 8.47
C ILE A 89 -10.58 -9.27 9.21
N ASP A 90 -10.62 -9.40 10.53
CA ASP A 90 -11.53 -8.63 11.38
C ASP A 90 -11.06 -7.19 11.60
N GLN A 91 -9.75 -6.99 11.68
CA GLN A 91 -9.12 -5.69 11.97
C GLN A 91 -7.72 -5.60 11.37
N VAL A 92 -7.35 -4.42 10.86
CA VAL A 92 -6.02 -4.12 10.31
C VAL A 92 -5.42 -2.97 11.09
N PHE A 93 -4.25 -3.19 11.69
CA PHE A 93 -3.48 -2.14 12.35
C PHE A 93 -2.34 -1.67 11.46
N LEU A 94 -2.29 -0.37 11.14
CA LEU A 94 -1.26 0.24 10.31
C LEU A 94 -0.26 1.00 11.19
N ALA A 95 0.88 0.36 11.47
CA ALA A 95 1.99 0.96 12.17
C ALA A 95 3.07 1.50 11.22
N GLY A 96 3.97 2.34 11.74
CA GLY A 96 5.08 2.96 11.04
C GLY A 96 4.79 4.38 10.56
N ALA A 97 5.84 5.08 10.14
CA ALA A 97 5.76 6.48 9.70
C ALA A 97 4.81 6.68 8.50
N PHE A 98 4.63 5.65 7.68
CA PHE A 98 3.68 5.65 6.58
C PHE A 98 2.24 5.44 7.07
N GLY A 99 2.01 4.53 8.02
CA GLY A 99 0.66 4.18 8.52
C GLY A 99 -0.11 5.35 9.14
N ASN A 100 0.59 6.34 9.70
CA ASN A 100 -0.01 7.50 10.35
C ASN A 100 -0.87 8.39 9.45
N TYR A 101 -0.55 8.48 8.17
CA TYR A 101 -1.14 9.47 7.27
C TYR A 101 -1.71 8.87 5.98
N ILE A 102 -1.72 7.54 5.86
CA ILE A 102 -2.32 6.87 4.71
C ILE A 102 -3.84 6.98 4.81
N ASP A 103 -4.47 7.52 3.77
CA ASP A 103 -5.91 7.39 3.62
C ASP A 103 -6.27 5.91 3.43
N LYS A 104 -7.17 5.41 4.29
CA LYS A 104 -7.55 4.00 4.32
C LYS A 104 -8.24 3.58 3.01
N GLU A 105 -8.98 4.48 2.39
CA GLU A 105 -9.62 4.22 1.10
C GLU A 105 -8.61 4.16 -0.04
N SER A 106 -7.60 5.03 -0.07
CA SER A 106 -6.46 4.95 -0.99
C SER A 106 -5.70 3.64 -0.80
N GLY A 107 -5.38 3.27 0.44
CA GLY A 107 -4.71 2.00 0.77
C GLY A 107 -5.49 0.79 0.26
N ARG A 108 -6.81 0.74 0.48
CA ARG A 108 -7.67 -0.31 -0.09
C ARG A 108 -7.71 -0.26 -1.62
N THR A 109 -7.81 0.92 -2.21
CA THR A 109 -7.89 1.13 -3.67
C THR A 109 -6.68 0.55 -4.40
N ILE A 110 -5.48 0.73 -3.84
CA ILE A 110 -4.26 0.15 -4.41
C ILE A 110 -4.00 -1.30 -3.99
N GLY A 111 -4.79 -1.83 -3.05
CA GLY A 111 -4.63 -3.18 -2.51
C GLY A 111 -3.45 -3.31 -1.55
N LEU A 112 -3.18 -2.30 -0.72
CA LEU A 112 -2.10 -2.33 0.29
C LEU A 112 -2.33 -3.41 1.35
N PHE A 113 -3.58 -3.65 1.72
CA PHE A 113 -4.00 -4.67 2.68
C PHE A 113 -5.19 -5.48 2.11
N PRO A 114 -5.47 -6.68 2.64
CA PRO A 114 -6.64 -7.47 2.26
C PRO A 114 -7.94 -6.68 2.40
N GLU A 115 -8.94 -6.95 1.55
CA GLU A 115 -10.19 -6.19 1.64
C GLU A 115 -10.90 -6.48 2.97
N CYS A 116 -11.21 -5.42 3.70
CA CYS A 116 -11.88 -5.42 4.98
C CYS A 116 -12.72 -4.16 5.11
N ASP A 117 -13.50 -4.08 6.18
CA ASP A 117 -14.22 -2.87 6.53
C ASP A 117 -13.23 -1.75 6.88
N LEU A 118 -13.37 -0.57 6.26
CA LEU A 118 -12.46 0.55 6.49
C LEU A 118 -12.56 1.11 7.91
N ASP A 119 -13.70 0.91 8.58
CA ASP A 119 -13.88 1.28 9.99
C ASP A 119 -13.05 0.38 10.91
N LYS A 120 -12.56 -0.75 10.41
CA LYS A 120 -11.68 -1.70 11.10
C LYS A 120 -10.20 -1.55 10.72
N VAL A 121 -9.85 -0.55 9.93
CA VAL A 121 -8.45 -0.23 9.65
C VAL A 121 -8.03 0.89 10.59
N GLU A 122 -7.07 0.67 11.48
CA GLU A 122 -6.66 1.65 12.50
C GLU A 122 -5.18 2.02 12.36
N PRO A 123 -4.85 3.31 12.15
CA PRO A 123 -3.48 3.77 12.18
C PRO A 123 -2.98 3.82 13.63
N LEU A 124 -1.88 3.12 13.92
CA LEU A 124 -1.23 3.12 15.24
C LEU A 124 -0.02 4.07 15.30
N GLY A 125 0.46 4.53 14.16
CA GLY A 125 1.65 5.37 14.07
C GLY A 125 2.92 4.66 14.50
N ASN A 126 3.78 5.36 15.25
CA ASN A 126 5.03 4.78 15.71
C ASN A 126 4.80 3.83 16.90
N ALA A 127 4.18 2.68 16.63
CA ALA A 127 3.88 1.65 17.63
C ALA A 127 5.15 1.14 18.35
N ALA A 128 6.28 1.05 17.65
CA ALA A 128 7.55 0.66 18.26
C ALA A 128 8.02 1.69 19.30
N GLY A 129 7.94 2.99 18.96
CA GLY A 129 8.26 4.08 19.89
C GLY A 129 7.29 4.16 21.08
N GLU A 130 6.00 3.91 20.85
CA GLU A 130 5.03 3.86 21.95
C GLU A 130 5.23 2.65 22.85
N GLY A 131 5.48 1.47 22.29
CA GLY A 131 5.82 0.27 23.06
C GLY A 131 7.06 0.47 23.93
N ALA A 132 8.11 1.10 23.37
CA ALA A 132 9.32 1.42 24.13
C ALA A 132 9.04 2.39 25.30
N LYS A 133 8.20 3.41 25.09
CA LYS A 133 7.78 4.33 26.16
C LYS A 133 7.00 3.61 27.25
N LEU A 134 6.05 2.75 26.89
CA LEU A 134 5.26 1.97 27.86
C LEU A 134 6.15 1.07 28.71
N ALA A 135 7.07 0.33 28.08
CA ALA A 135 8.01 -0.54 28.77
C ALA A 135 8.95 0.25 29.71
N LEU A 136 9.36 1.47 29.32
CA LEU A 136 10.27 2.30 30.12
C LEU A 136 9.62 2.80 31.43
N ILE A 137 8.33 3.15 31.41
CA ILE A 137 7.66 3.78 32.55
C ILE A 137 6.89 2.78 33.44
N ASP A 138 6.63 1.57 32.96
CA ASP A 138 5.85 0.56 33.67
C ASP A 138 6.56 -0.81 33.64
N LYS A 139 6.94 -1.28 34.84
CA LYS A 139 7.63 -2.57 35.04
C LYS A 139 6.78 -3.77 34.66
N GLU A 140 5.46 -3.70 34.83
CA GLU A 140 4.57 -4.79 34.41
C GLU A 140 4.44 -4.82 32.89
N LYS A 141 4.45 -3.66 32.22
CA LYS A 141 4.53 -3.60 30.75
C LYS A 141 5.86 -4.10 30.19
N MET A 142 6.97 -3.84 30.87
CA MET A 142 8.25 -4.45 30.50
C MET A 142 8.18 -5.98 30.57
N LYS A 143 7.65 -6.55 31.67
CA LYS A 143 7.47 -8.01 31.80
C LYS A 143 6.51 -8.60 30.78
N GLU A 144 5.47 -7.84 30.38
CA GLU A 144 4.56 -8.22 29.30
C GLU A 144 5.32 -8.29 27.97
N ALA A 145 6.12 -7.26 27.66
CA ALA A 145 6.93 -7.20 26.44
C ALA A 145 7.93 -8.36 26.34
N ASP A 146 8.57 -8.74 27.45
CA ASP A 146 9.51 -9.88 27.50
C ASP A 146 8.87 -11.22 27.10
N LYS A 147 7.54 -11.36 27.25
CA LYS A 147 6.80 -12.59 26.92
C LYS A 147 6.26 -12.60 25.49
N ILE A 148 6.17 -11.45 24.82
CA ILE A 148 5.61 -11.36 23.46
C ILE A 148 6.37 -12.25 22.46
N PRO A 149 7.72 -12.31 22.45
CA PRO A 149 8.45 -13.18 21.53
C PRO A 149 8.06 -14.65 21.63
N ASP A 150 7.72 -15.14 22.82
CA ASP A 150 7.31 -16.55 23.05
C ASP A 150 5.97 -16.88 22.36
N LEU A 151 5.19 -15.85 22.00
CA LEU A 151 3.90 -15.98 21.31
C LEU A 151 4.02 -15.86 19.79
N ILE A 152 5.19 -15.49 19.26
CA ILE A 152 5.40 -15.22 17.84
C ILE A 152 6.01 -16.45 17.16
N LYS A 153 5.33 -16.94 16.12
CA LYS A 153 5.89 -17.91 15.18
C LYS A 153 6.42 -17.15 13.95
N PHE A 154 7.72 -17.23 13.70
CA PHE A 154 8.31 -16.72 12.47
C PHE A 154 8.01 -17.67 11.30
N ILE A 155 7.58 -17.10 10.17
CA ILE A 155 7.35 -17.84 8.92
C ILE A 155 8.29 -17.24 7.88
N GLU A 156 9.22 -18.05 7.38
CA GLU A 156 10.14 -17.66 6.32
C GLU A 156 9.43 -17.76 4.98
N ILE A 157 9.14 -16.61 4.37
CA ILE A 157 8.50 -16.52 3.05
C ILE A 157 9.46 -16.00 1.99
N ALA A 158 10.63 -15.49 2.37
CA ALA A 158 11.56 -14.90 1.41
C ALA A 158 12.14 -16.00 0.50
N GLY A 159 12.01 -15.79 -0.82
CA GLY A 159 12.56 -16.70 -1.82
C GLY A 159 11.72 -17.96 -2.08
N THR A 160 10.60 -18.15 -1.40
CA THR A 160 9.69 -19.28 -1.68
C THR A 160 8.97 -19.07 -3.01
N GLU A 161 8.63 -20.17 -3.69
CA GLU A 161 7.83 -20.10 -4.93
C GLU A 161 6.41 -19.57 -4.66
N GLU A 162 5.86 -19.89 -3.49
CA GLU A 162 4.59 -19.35 -3.02
C GLU A 162 4.61 -17.82 -2.93
N PHE A 163 5.63 -17.24 -2.29
CA PHE A 163 5.79 -15.79 -2.26
C PHE A 163 5.89 -15.17 -3.64
N LYS A 164 6.70 -15.77 -4.54
CA LYS A 164 6.80 -15.27 -5.92
C LYS A 164 5.45 -15.30 -6.63
N ASN A 165 4.69 -16.38 -6.49
CA ASN A 165 3.38 -16.53 -7.13
C ASN A 165 2.39 -15.48 -6.64
N HIS A 166 2.20 -15.35 -5.32
CA HIS A 166 1.34 -14.30 -4.77
C HIS A 166 1.84 -12.91 -5.14
N TYR A 167 3.15 -12.66 -5.02
CA TYR A 167 3.74 -11.36 -5.32
C TYR A 167 3.44 -10.89 -6.74
N MET A 168 3.57 -11.75 -7.75
CA MET A 168 3.27 -11.40 -9.14
C MET A 168 1.81 -11.00 -9.35
N GLU A 169 0.86 -11.64 -8.66
CA GLU A 169 -0.56 -11.27 -8.72
C GLU A 169 -0.85 -9.95 -8.00
N THR A 170 -0.12 -9.68 -6.94
CA THR A 170 -0.22 -8.46 -6.14
C THR A 170 0.41 -7.24 -6.80
N LEU A 171 1.13 -7.38 -7.91
CA LEU A 171 1.64 -6.21 -8.64
C LEU A 171 0.51 -5.41 -9.31
N TYR A 172 -0.63 -6.02 -9.59
CA TYR A 172 -1.83 -5.32 -10.10
C TYR A 172 -2.52 -4.51 -9.00
N LEU A 173 -3.26 -3.48 -9.38
CA LEU A 173 -3.98 -2.56 -8.49
C LEU A 173 -5.50 -2.77 -8.62
N PRO A 174 -6.22 -3.18 -7.56
CA PRO A 174 -5.70 -3.59 -6.24
C PRO A 174 -5.04 -4.98 -6.23
N HIS A 175 -5.41 -5.86 -7.15
CA HIS A 175 -4.91 -7.23 -7.29
C HIS A 175 -5.28 -7.79 -8.66
N ARG A 176 -4.58 -8.84 -9.14
CA ARG A 176 -4.88 -9.46 -10.44
C ARG A 176 -6.26 -10.13 -10.45
N ASN A 177 -6.58 -10.84 -9.37
CA ASN A 177 -7.93 -11.32 -9.09
C ASN A 177 -8.74 -10.25 -8.34
N LEU A 178 -9.66 -9.58 -9.05
CA LEU A 178 -10.51 -8.52 -8.50
C LEU A 178 -11.62 -9.05 -7.58
N ASP A 179 -11.92 -10.34 -7.59
CA ASP A 179 -12.94 -10.92 -6.71
C ASP A 179 -12.47 -11.01 -5.26
N LEU A 180 -11.17 -10.81 -5.00
CA LEU A 180 -10.62 -10.59 -3.66
C LEU A 180 -10.84 -9.15 -3.14
N TYR A 181 -11.34 -8.25 -4.00
CA TYR A 181 -11.62 -6.85 -3.70
C TYR A 181 -13.00 -6.40 -4.23
N PRO A 182 -14.10 -7.09 -3.89
CA PRO A 182 -15.43 -6.80 -4.42
C PRO A 182 -15.92 -5.38 -4.17
N GLN A 183 -15.60 -4.74 -3.04
CA GLN A 183 -16.02 -3.36 -2.78
C GLN A 183 -15.24 -2.38 -3.66
N THR A 184 -13.93 -2.60 -3.78
CA THR A 184 -13.04 -1.77 -4.59
C THR A 184 -13.37 -1.88 -6.08
N ARG A 185 -13.63 -3.09 -6.58
CA ARG A 185 -14.07 -3.35 -7.96
C ARG A 185 -15.29 -2.50 -8.33
N LYS A 186 -16.32 -2.48 -7.47
CA LYS A 186 -17.53 -1.66 -7.69
C LYS A 186 -17.21 -0.17 -7.82
N LYS A 187 -16.26 0.35 -7.03
CA LYS A 187 -15.86 1.77 -7.07
C LYS A 187 -15.05 2.13 -8.32
N LEU A 188 -14.17 1.23 -8.77
CA LEU A 188 -13.31 1.46 -9.93
C LEU A 188 -14.04 1.38 -11.28
N LYS A 189 -15.30 0.94 -11.31
CA LYS A 189 -16.10 0.72 -12.53
C LYS A 189 -15.38 -0.20 -13.53
N LEU A 190 -14.63 -1.16 -13.01
CA LEU A 190 -13.88 -2.21 -13.74
C LEU A 190 -14.67 -3.53 -13.77
#